data_AF-A0A0F9EBU3-F1
#
_entry.id   AF-A0A0F9EBU3-F1
#
_cell.length_a   1.000
_cell.length_b   1.000
_cell.length_c   1.000
_cell.angle_alpha   90.00
_cell.angle_beta   90.00
_cell.angle_gamma   90.00
#
_symmetry.space_group_name_H-M   'P 1'
#
loop_
_entity.id
_entity.type
_entity.pdbx_description
1 polymer ?
#
loop_
_entity_poly.entity_id
_entity_poly.type
_entity_poly.pdbx_seq_one_letter_code
_entity_poly.pdbx_strand_id
1 'polypeptide(L)'
;DSVPEIVKLFSSLILNETNTQRWQIAEGLVDWLGKRSSHDIQNKLLKYTIEHINIIVGDTSEYITSYTKEKSNNKVGSSLEESLTQLLCHTLNHPAWLRREKAAELTSWLSKSYPSFIKFFSPKAFSMDSGSHSDIICGAIELIPFNLKLWDQLADTLDFESILNNCRHTGRYSVLTKLANKAVIQESQSAQDALNILRHRFNKYNSLNHDEIELPEWAETIKYEWDKLVQYGAINNEVVAKAEKMMREICSPLPIEKALELEELLAEGYSSSTTPPQRWKDKVFYVFQVALTDNASEKNYEYIGSLFRQYNPNSLTKERIINFNSPVDKWFKSNKITPVHEGKVYLDYCERLLLEGELKFVRLTAYIAESQQSIPLISGRFLSTEQINQSSVSDLDTCANVVANPAYFGGFTPANPAYHFMQITNINSSDITRGYWKSGRVLDDYKGAPMNEGCFLAINEKSFYRAINTNIIWRLEIDFKTVAHITYN
;
A
#
# COMPACT_ATOMS: atom_id res chain seq x y z
N ASP A 1 -17.03 2.86 -20.22
CA ASP A 1 -15.84 3.69 -19.97
C ASP A 1 -14.69 3.21 -20.85
N SER A 2 -14.29 4.05 -21.80
CA SER A 2 -13.13 3.82 -22.68
C SER A 2 -11.90 4.59 -22.18
N VAL A 3 -10.69 4.13 -22.51
CA VAL A 3 -9.44 4.81 -22.09
C VAL A 3 -9.38 6.29 -22.52
N PRO A 4 -9.85 6.69 -23.72
CA PRO A 4 -9.93 8.11 -24.11
C PRO A 4 -10.84 8.95 -23.20
N GLU A 5 -11.96 8.41 -22.72
CA GLU A 5 -12.85 9.11 -21.79
C GLU A 5 -12.17 9.34 -20.45
N ILE A 6 -11.41 8.36 -19.94
CA ILE A 6 -10.62 8.50 -18.71
C ILE A 6 -9.57 9.61 -18.87
N VAL A 7 -8.80 9.61 -19.95
CA VAL A 7 -7.80 10.65 -20.23
C VAL A 7 -8.43 12.04 -20.30
N LYS A 8 -9.62 12.16 -20.90
CA LYS A 8 -10.39 13.42 -20.96
C LYS A 8 -10.83 13.91 -19.58
N LEU A 9 -11.22 13.01 -18.68
CA LEU A 9 -11.58 13.37 -17.31
C LEU A 9 -10.35 13.82 -16.51
N PHE A 10 -9.23 13.07 -16.60
CA PHE A 10 -7.99 13.40 -15.91
C PHE A 10 -7.37 14.73 -16.35
N SER A 11 -7.43 15.06 -17.65
CA SER A 11 -6.88 16.32 -18.17
C SER A 11 -7.53 17.55 -17.53
N SER A 12 -8.84 17.50 -17.28
CA SER A 12 -9.54 18.58 -16.56
C SER A 12 -9.08 18.73 -15.09
N LEU A 13 -8.74 17.62 -14.43
CA LEU A 13 -8.27 17.61 -13.05
C LEU A 13 -6.84 18.16 -12.94
N ILE A 14 -5.95 17.78 -13.88
CA ILE A 14 -4.57 18.28 -13.94
C ILE A 14 -4.56 19.81 -14.11
N LEU A 15 -5.44 20.35 -14.97
CA LEU A 15 -5.52 21.80 -15.20
C LEU A 15 -6.03 22.58 -13.98
N ASN A 16 -6.75 21.92 -13.07
CA ASN A 16 -7.34 22.54 -11.88
C ASN A 16 -6.54 22.30 -10.58
N GLU A 17 -5.33 21.75 -10.69
CA GLU A 17 -4.45 21.52 -9.53
C GLU A 17 -4.03 22.82 -8.83
N THR A 18 -3.84 22.76 -7.50
CA THR A 18 -3.70 23.93 -6.62
C THR A 18 -2.53 24.85 -6.99
N ASN A 19 -1.48 24.29 -7.60
CA ASN A 19 -0.31 25.03 -8.05
C ASN A 19 -0.26 25.20 -9.58
N THR A 20 -1.26 24.75 -10.34
CA THR A 20 -1.22 24.82 -11.81
C THR A 20 -1.08 26.25 -12.31
N GLN A 21 -1.81 27.21 -11.73
CA GLN A 21 -1.62 28.62 -12.07
C GLN A 21 -0.23 29.12 -11.70
N ARG A 22 0.34 28.71 -10.57
CA ARG A 22 1.71 29.10 -10.18
C ARG A 22 2.75 28.51 -11.12
N TRP A 23 2.56 27.27 -11.57
CA TRP A 23 3.39 26.61 -12.57
C TRP A 23 3.23 27.23 -13.96
N GLN A 24 2.01 27.59 -14.38
CA GLN A 24 1.75 28.29 -15.64
C GLN A 24 2.31 29.72 -15.62
N ILE A 25 2.26 30.41 -14.47
CA ILE A 25 2.89 31.71 -14.28
C ILE A 25 4.41 31.56 -14.31
N ALA A 26 4.97 30.54 -13.64
CA ALA A 26 6.40 30.25 -13.68
C ALA A 26 6.86 29.88 -15.11
N GLU A 27 6.12 29.03 -15.82
CA GLU A 27 6.35 28.69 -17.22
C GLU A 27 6.26 29.94 -18.09
N GLY A 28 5.21 30.75 -17.95
CA GLY A 28 5.05 32.01 -18.67
C GLY A 28 6.16 33.02 -18.38
N LEU A 29 6.63 33.11 -17.13
CA LEU A 29 7.77 33.94 -16.72
C LEU A 29 9.09 33.42 -17.29
N VAL A 30 9.33 32.11 -17.25
CA VAL A 30 10.51 31.46 -17.84
C VAL A 30 10.52 31.65 -19.35
N ASP A 31 9.37 31.52 -20.02
CA ASP A 31 9.24 31.67 -21.46
C ASP A 31 9.39 33.15 -21.88
N TRP A 32 8.87 34.09 -21.07
CA TRP A 32 9.02 35.53 -21.27
C TRP A 32 10.45 36.03 -21.00
N LEU A 33 11.05 35.62 -19.87
CA LEU A 33 12.44 35.94 -19.51
C LEU A 33 13.41 35.29 -20.48
N GLY A 34 13.15 34.04 -20.87
CA GLY A 34 13.92 33.31 -21.85
C GLY A 34 14.04 34.07 -23.16
N LYS A 35 12.92 34.53 -23.74
CA LYS A 35 12.90 35.29 -25.01
C LYS A 35 13.59 36.65 -24.95
N ARG A 36 13.82 37.23 -23.77
CA ARG A 36 14.36 38.60 -23.59
C ARG A 36 15.74 38.66 -22.92
N SER A 37 16.30 37.52 -22.55
CA SER A 37 17.58 37.44 -21.85
C SER A 37 18.72 37.02 -22.76
N SER A 38 19.95 37.45 -22.46
CA SER A 38 21.16 36.92 -23.11
C SER A 38 21.32 35.42 -22.84
N HIS A 39 21.97 34.68 -23.74
CA HIS A 39 22.20 33.23 -23.60
C HIS A 39 22.79 32.81 -22.24
N ASP A 40 23.67 33.61 -21.65
CA ASP A 40 24.27 33.30 -20.34
C ASP A 40 23.25 33.36 -19.18
N ILE A 41 22.32 34.32 -19.25
CA ILE A 41 21.22 34.46 -18.29
C ILE A 41 20.17 33.37 -18.51
N GLN A 42 19.87 33.01 -19.77
CA GLN A 42 18.99 31.88 -20.09
C GLN A 42 19.52 30.57 -19.50
N ASN A 43 20.82 30.31 -19.65
CA ASN A 43 21.46 29.11 -19.09
C ASN A 43 21.42 29.07 -17.56
N LYS A 44 21.61 30.22 -16.89
CA LYS A 44 21.47 30.33 -15.43
C LYS A 44 20.03 30.13 -14.98
N LEU A 45 19.05 30.72 -15.66
CA LEU A 45 17.63 30.54 -15.37
C LEU A 45 17.21 29.08 -15.54
N LEU A 46 17.66 28.44 -16.62
CA LEU A 46 17.43 27.03 -16.86
C LEU A 46 18.05 26.18 -15.75
N LYS A 47 19.30 26.47 -15.37
CA LYS A 47 19.98 25.78 -14.26
C LYS A 47 19.22 25.91 -12.94
N TYR A 48 18.81 27.11 -12.54
CA TYR A 48 18.05 27.32 -11.31
C TYR A 48 16.65 26.69 -11.35
N THR A 49 16.02 26.67 -12.53
CA THR A 49 14.72 26.00 -12.71
C THR A 49 14.87 24.49 -12.57
N ILE A 50 15.92 23.91 -13.16
CA ILE A 50 16.26 22.48 -13.01
C ILE A 50 16.62 22.16 -11.56
N GLU A 51 17.41 23.00 -10.89
CA GLU A 51 17.72 22.83 -9.46
C GLU A 51 16.44 22.90 -8.61
N HIS A 52 15.55 23.85 -8.87
CA HIS A 52 14.29 23.99 -8.14
C HIS A 52 13.33 22.83 -8.40
N ILE A 53 13.22 22.38 -9.65
CA ILE A 53 12.46 21.16 -10.00
C ILE A 53 13.10 19.96 -9.30
N ASN A 54 14.42 19.82 -9.33
CA ASN A 54 15.12 18.73 -8.63
C ASN A 54 14.88 18.73 -7.13
N ILE A 55 14.74 19.90 -6.52
CA ILE A 55 14.38 20.05 -5.10
C ILE A 55 12.94 19.59 -4.85
N ILE A 56 12.00 19.90 -5.76
CA ILE A 56 10.57 19.56 -5.57
C ILE A 56 10.28 18.08 -5.91
N VAL A 57 10.90 17.54 -6.96
CA VAL A 57 10.56 16.22 -7.53
C VAL A 57 11.71 15.20 -7.56
N GLY A 58 12.91 15.53 -7.09
CA GLY A 58 14.11 14.66 -7.14
C GLY A 58 14.91 14.80 -8.44
N ASP A 59 16.02 14.06 -8.62
CA ASP A 59 16.85 14.17 -9.83
C ASP A 59 16.03 13.97 -11.12
N THR A 60 15.87 15.06 -11.88
CA THR A 60 15.13 15.07 -13.14
C THR A 60 16.01 15.02 -14.37
N SER A 61 17.32 14.81 -14.23
CA SER A 61 18.23 14.81 -15.38
C SER A 61 17.85 13.78 -16.45
N GLU A 62 17.42 12.58 -16.06
CA GLU A 62 16.84 11.58 -16.98
C GLU A 62 15.50 12.03 -17.58
N TYR A 63 14.60 12.60 -16.77
CA TYR A 63 13.29 13.07 -17.22
C TYR A 63 13.37 14.28 -18.16
N ILE A 64 14.27 15.22 -17.90
CA ILE A 64 14.55 16.38 -18.76
C ILE A 64 15.18 15.90 -20.07
N THR A 65 16.12 14.94 -20.01
CA THR A 65 16.72 14.37 -21.22
C THR A 65 15.68 13.61 -22.04
N SER A 66 14.77 12.86 -21.39
CA SER A 66 13.65 12.18 -22.04
C SER A 66 12.67 13.17 -22.66
N TYR A 67 12.25 14.18 -21.90
CA TYR A 67 11.32 15.22 -22.35
C TYR A 67 11.89 16.07 -23.49
N THR A 68 13.18 16.40 -23.43
CA THR A 68 13.86 17.13 -24.51
C THR A 68 14.01 16.26 -25.76
N LYS A 69 14.30 14.96 -25.60
CA LYS A 69 14.31 13.97 -26.70
C LYS A 69 12.93 13.77 -27.32
N GLU A 70 11.87 13.73 -26.52
CA GLU A 70 10.46 13.62 -26.95
C GLU A 70 9.99 14.90 -27.64
N LYS A 71 10.46 16.08 -27.23
CA LYS A 71 10.14 17.35 -27.88
C LYS A 71 10.94 17.58 -29.17
N SER A 72 12.16 17.04 -29.26
CA SER A 72 13.01 17.14 -30.46
C SER A 72 12.71 16.08 -31.51
N ASN A 73 12.27 14.89 -31.09
CA ASN A 73 11.77 13.86 -31.99
C ASN A 73 10.25 13.93 -31.95
N ASN A 74 9.63 14.52 -32.98
CA ASN A 74 8.21 14.33 -33.31
C ASN A 74 7.87 12.86 -33.63
N LYS A 75 8.31 11.89 -32.81
CA LYS A 75 7.77 10.53 -32.81
C LYS A 75 6.43 10.59 -32.09
N VAL A 76 5.39 10.87 -32.87
CA VAL A 76 4.08 10.25 -32.66
C VAL A 76 4.35 8.75 -32.43
N GLY A 77 4.20 8.23 -31.21
CA GLY A 77 4.66 6.87 -30.94
C GLY A 77 4.32 6.21 -29.60
N SER A 78 4.07 6.95 -28.51
CA SER A 78 3.54 6.30 -27.30
C SER A 78 2.05 6.04 -27.48
N SER A 79 1.61 4.80 -27.23
CA SER A 79 0.18 4.52 -27.22
C SER A 79 -0.49 5.27 -26.06
N LEU A 80 -1.80 5.49 -26.15
CA LEU A 80 -2.56 6.17 -25.09
C LEU A 80 -2.42 5.42 -23.74
N GLU A 81 -2.35 4.09 -23.79
CA GLU A 81 -2.12 3.21 -22.65
C GLU A 81 -0.73 3.36 -22.04
N GLU A 82 0.30 3.54 -22.87
CA GLU A 82 1.67 3.79 -22.40
C GLU A 82 1.76 5.16 -21.70
N SER A 83 1.15 6.18 -22.29
CA SER A 83 1.08 7.52 -21.69
C SER A 83 0.30 7.51 -20.37
N LEU A 84 -0.82 6.79 -20.31
CA LEU A 84 -1.58 6.60 -19.07
C LEU A 84 -0.76 5.83 -18.02
N THR A 85 -0.01 4.81 -18.44
CA THR A 85 0.87 4.05 -17.54
C THR A 85 1.94 4.95 -16.93
N GLN A 86 2.59 5.80 -17.74
CA GLN A 86 3.58 6.75 -17.25
C GLN A 86 2.97 7.76 -16.25
N LEU A 87 1.80 8.32 -16.58
CA LEU A 87 1.06 9.22 -15.67
C LEU A 87 0.75 8.53 -14.33
N LEU A 88 0.33 7.26 -14.36
CA LEU A 88 0.07 6.49 -13.15
C LEU A 88 1.34 6.25 -12.35
N CYS A 89 2.46 5.87 -12.97
CA CYS A 89 3.74 5.74 -12.28
C CYS A 89 4.16 7.03 -11.56
N HIS A 90 4.00 8.19 -12.22
CA HIS A 90 4.26 9.49 -11.59
C HIS A 90 3.30 9.77 -10.44
N THR A 91 2.01 9.50 -10.61
CA THR A 91 1.00 9.75 -9.57
C THR A 91 1.17 8.83 -8.37
N LEU A 92 1.66 7.60 -8.57
CA LEU A 92 2.00 6.65 -7.51
C LEU A 92 3.20 7.08 -6.66
N ASN A 93 4.04 7.99 -7.16
CA ASN A 93 5.16 8.60 -6.43
C ASN A 93 4.79 9.97 -5.82
N HIS A 94 3.54 10.43 -5.98
CA HIS A 94 3.12 11.77 -5.56
C HIS A 94 3.20 11.96 -4.02
N PRO A 95 3.59 13.13 -3.49
CA PRO A 95 3.67 13.37 -2.03
C PRO A 95 2.35 13.10 -1.29
N ALA A 96 1.23 13.62 -1.79
CA ALA A 96 -0.09 13.38 -1.21
C ALA A 96 -0.52 11.90 -1.29
N TRP A 97 -0.72 11.27 -0.12
CA TRP A 97 -1.19 9.88 0.05
C TRP A 97 -2.44 9.57 -0.78
N LEU A 98 -3.47 10.41 -0.70
CA LEU A 98 -4.77 10.15 -1.35
C LEU A 98 -4.65 10.05 -2.88
N ARG A 99 -3.70 10.76 -3.49
CA ARG A 99 -3.47 10.67 -4.94
C ARG A 99 -2.79 9.36 -5.30
N ARG A 100 -1.79 8.95 -4.51
CA ARG A 100 -1.13 7.65 -4.65
C ARG A 100 -2.13 6.52 -4.47
N GLU A 101 -2.97 6.58 -3.44
CA GLU A 101 -4.01 5.59 -3.18
C GLU A 101 -4.98 5.47 -4.37
N LYS A 102 -5.42 6.59 -4.94
CA LYS A 102 -6.32 6.58 -6.11
C LYS A 102 -5.64 6.09 -7.38
N ALA A 103 -4.39 6.46 -7.60
CA ALA A 103 -3.60 5.90 -8.70
C ALA A 103 -3.44 4.39 -8.55
N ALA A 104 -3.19 3.90 -7.33
CA ALA A 104 -3.09 2.47 -7.04
C ALA A 104 -4.41 1.74 -7.33
N GLU A 105 -5.54 2.26 -6.85
CA GLU A 105 -6.87 1.71 -7.17
C GLU A 105 -7.09 1.63 -8.70
N LEU A 106 -6.73 2.67 -9.44
CA LEU A 106 -6.86 2.71 -10.90
C LEU A 106 -5.90 1.72 -11.58
N THR A 107 -4.65 1.62 -11.13
CA THR A 107 -3.69 0.61 -11.60
C THR A 107 -4.20 -0.81 -11.38
N SER A 108 -4.77 -1.11 -10.20
CA SER A 108 -5.37 -2.42 -9.91
C SER A 108 -6.58 -2.69 -10.80
N TRP A 109 -7.45 -1.70 -10.99
CA TRP A 109 -8.62 -1.83 -11.87
C TRP A 109 -8.21 -2.04 -13.33
N LEU A 110 -7.28 -1.24 -13.88
CA LEU A 110 -6.78 -1.41 -15.24
C LEU A 110 -6.16 -2.80 -15.44
N SER A 111 -5.35 -3.26 -14.49
CA SER A 111 -4.72 -4.58 -14.57
C SER A 111 -5.73 -5.73 -14.58
N LYS A 112 -6.85 -5.59 -13.84
CA LYS A 112 -7.92 -6.61 -13.74
C LYS A 112 -8.91 -6.54 -14.91
N SER A 113 -9.33 -5.35 -15.30
CA SER A 113 -10.40 -5.11 -16.27
C SER A 113 -9.90 -4.98 -17.70
N TYR A 114 -8.65 -4.58 -17.90
CA TYR A 114 -8.02 -4.41 -19.22
C TYR A 114 -6.66 -5.13 -19.26
N PRO A 115 -6.63 -6.47 -19.44
CA PRO A 115 -5.40 -7.26 -19.40
C PRO A 115 -4.32 -6.84 -20.39
N SER A 116 -4.65 -6.03 -21.41
CA SER A 116 -3.67 -5.40 -22.31
C SER A 116 -2.72 -4.46 -21.57
N PHE A 117 -3.08 -3.94 -20.39
CA PHE A 117 -2.21 -3.12 -19.57
C PHE A 117 -1.08 -3.89 -18.88
N ILE A 118 -1.21 -5.22 -18.74
CA ILE A 118 -0.17 -6.05 -18.12
C ILE A 118 1.18 -5.87 -18.82
N LYS A 119 1.20 -5.73 -20.15
CA LYS A 119 2.45 -5.51 -20.92
C LYS A 119 3.16 -4.20 -20.62
N PHE A 120 2.43 -3.19 -20.15
CA PHE A 120 3.01 -1.89 -19.78
C PHE A 120 3.39 -1.85 -18.29
N PHE A 121 2.63 -2.56 -17.45
CA PHE A 121 2.86 -2.63 -16.01
C PHE A 121 3.93 -3.65 -15.61
N SER A 122 4.02 -4.81 -16.26
CA SER A 122 4.95 -5.86 -15.87
C SER A 122 6.42 -5.43 -15.90
N PRO A 123 6.94 -4.69 -16.91
CA PRO A 123 8.34 -4.30 -16.90
C PRO A 123 8.64 -3.26 -15.82
N LYS A 124 7.63 -2.45 -15.44
CA LYS A 124 7.73 -1.49 -14.34
C LYS A 124 7.66 -2.17 -12.97
N ALA A 125 6.85 -3.22 -12.82
CA ALA A 125 6.70 -3.98 -11.58
C ALA A 125 8.00 -4.66 -11.13
N PHE A 126 8.77 -5.18 -12.10
CA PHE A 126 10.00 -5.94 -11.85
C PHE A 126 11.28 -5.17 -12.22
N SER A 127 11.20 -3.84 -12.37
CA SER A 127 12.35 -2.98 -12.56
C SER A 127 13.11 -2.73 -11.24
N MET A 128 14.30 -2.12 -11.36
CA MET A 128 15.06 -1.60 -10.22
C MET A 128 14.76 -0.14 -9.91
N ASP A 129 13.67 0.42 -10.44
CA ASP A 129 13.25 1.78 -10.09
C ASP A 129 12.99 1.89 -8.58
N SER A 130 13.56 2.92 -7.96
CA SER A 130 13.50 3.17 -6.51
C SER A 130 12.20 3.84 -6.07
N GLY A 131 11.33 4.23 -7.00
CA GLY A 131 10.00 4.74 -6.72
C GLY A 131 9.06 3.66 -6.20
N SER A 132 8.09 4.07 -5.38
CA SER A 132 7.05 3.19 -4.81
C SER A 132 6.15 2.57 -5.88
N HIS A 133 6.05 3.18 -7.06
CA HIS A 133 5.18 2.68 -8.13
C HIS A 133 5.48 1.23 -8.53
N SER A 134 6.75 0.81 -8.58
CA SER A 134 7.10 -0.56 -8.94
C SER A 134 6.55 -1.59 -7.95
N ASP A 135 6.66 -1.33 -6.64
CA ASP A 135 6.11 -2.20 -5.59
C ASP A 135 4.58 -2.23 -5.61
N ILE A 136 3.95 -1.08 -5.86
CA ILE A 136 2.49 -0.97 -5.93
C ILE A 136 1.96 -1.69 -7.17
N ILE A 137 2.59 -1.52 -8.34
CA ILE A 137 2.22 -2.25 -9.56
C ILE A 137 2.44 -3.75 -9.36
N CYS A 138 3.54 -4.16 -8.74
CA CYS A 138 3.81 -5.55 -8.39
C CYS A 138 2.69 -6.14 -7.50
N GLY A 139 2.26 -5.41 -6.47
CA GLY A 139 1.13 -5.80 -5.63
C GLY A 139 -0.19 -5.84 -6.38
N ALA A 140 -0.43 -4.89 -7.30
CA ALA A 140 -1.63 -4.89 -8.14
C ALA A 140 -1.71 -6.14 -9.02
N ILE A 141 -0.59 -6.60 -9.58
CA ILE A 141 -0.47 -7.83 -10.36
C ILE A 141 -0.68 -9.06 -9.46
N GLU A 142 -0.08 -9.11 -8.27
CA GLU A 142 -0.26 -10.23 -7.34
C GLU A 142 -1.73 -10.44 -6.94
N LEU A 143 -2.48 -9.35 -6.79
CA LEU A 143 -3.90 -9.38 -6.41
C LEU A 143 -4.86 -9.77 -7.55
N ILE A 144 -4.36 -9.96 -8.77
CA ILE A 144 -5.19 -10.48 -9.87
C ILE A 144 -5.47 -11.96 -9.58
N PRO A 145 -6.75 -12.42 -9.66
CA PRO A 145 -7.06 -13.84 -9.58
C PRO A 145 -6.25 -14.62 -10.60
N PHE A 146 -5.42 -15.54 -10.11
CA PHE A 146 -4.44 -16.24 -10.93
C PHE A 146 -5.11 -17.17 -11.96
N ASN A 147 -4.58 -17.16 -13.19
CA ASN A 147 -4.86 -18.12 -14.26
C ASN A 147 -3.66 -18.16 -15.22
N LEU A 148 -3.59 -19.18 -16.09
CA LEU A 148 -2.49 -19.31 -17.05
C LEU A 148 -2.35 -18.11 -18.01
N LYS A 149 -3.47 -17.49 -18.41
CA LYS A 149 -3.43 -16.32 -19.30
C LYS A 149 -2.67 -15.13 -18.68
N LEU A 150 -2.80 -14.92 -17.37
CA LEU A 150 -2.01 -13.92 -16.66
C LEU A 150 -0.51 -14.25 -16.73
N TRP A 151 -0.16 -15.53 -16.53
CA TRP A 151 1.22 -15.97 -16.63
C TRP A 151 1.77 -15.75 -18.04
N ASP A 152 1.05 -16.17 -19.08
CA ASP A 152 1.50 -16.03 -20.47
C ASP A 152 1.77 -14.56 -20.82
N GLN A 153 0.89 -13.64 -20.39
CA GLN A 153 1.11 -12.20 -20.58
C GLN A 153 2.35 -11.66 -19.85
N LEU A 154 2.67 -12.19 -18.67
CA LEU A 154 3.89 -11.84 -17.96
C LEU A 154 5.11 -12.42 -18.67
N ALA A 155 5.08 -13.70 -19.05
CA ALA A 155 6.17 -14.36 -19.75
C ALA A 155 6.49 -13.71 -21.10
N ASP A 156 5.48 -13.26 -21.84
CA ASP A 156 5.63 -12.59 -23.13
C ASP A 156 6.30 -11.21 -23.03
N THR A 157 6.33 -10.62 -21.82
CA THR A 157 6.72 -9.22 -21.62
C THR A 157 7.97 -9.06 -20.77
N LEU A 158 8.38 -10.12 -20.07
CA LEU A 158 9.51 -10.13 -19.15
C LEU A 158 10.69 -10.90 -19.73
N ASP A 159 11.88 -10.33 -19.58
CA ASP A 159 13.14 -11.01 -19.83
C ASP A 159 13.66 -11.59 -18.51
N PHE A 160 13.49 -12.90 -18.33
CA PHE A 160 13.86 -13.60 -17.09
C PHE A 160 15.37 -13.64 -16.85
N GLU A 161 16.20 -13.66 -17.89
CA GLU A 161 17.66 -13.59 -17.76
C GLU A 161 18.09 -12.20 -17.30
N SER A 162 17.51 -11.15 -17.88
CA SER A 162 17.73 -9.78 -17.40
C SER A 162 17.26 -9.62 -15.95
N ILE A 163 16.10 -10.17 -15.59
CA ILE A 163 15.58 -10.11 -14.20
C ILE A 163 16.49 -10.83 -13.22
N LEU A 164 16.97 -12.03 -13.56
CA LEU A 164 17.92 -12.79 -12.76
C LEU A 164 19.19 -11.98 -12.46
N ASN A 165 19.70 -11.25 -13.45
CA ASN A 165 20.94 -10.50 -13.33
C ASN A 165 20.75 -9.12 -12.67
N ASN A 166 19.59 -8.47 -12.87
CA ASN A 166 19.40 -7.05 -12.55
C ASN A 166 18.41 -6.78 -11.40
N CYS A 167 17.30 -7.51 -11.30
CA CYS A 167 16.24 -7.22 -10.33
C CYS A 167 16.64 -7.72 -8.94
N ARG A 168 17.31 -6.90 -8.14
CA ARG A 168 17.80 -7.26 -6.80
C ARG A 168 16.74 -7.13 -5.69
N HIS A 169 15.58 -6.56 -5.97
CA HIS A 169 14.58 -6.32 -4.93
C HIS A 169 13.88 -7.61 -4.47
N THR A 170 14.05 -8.02 -3.19
CA THR A 170 13.55 -9.30 -2.66
C THR A 170 12.04 -9.48 -2.78
N GLY A 171 11.22 -8.47 -2.42
CA GLY A 171 9.77 -8.54 -2.50
C GLY A 171 9.22 -8.75 -3.92
N ARG A 172 9.59 -7.88 -4.86
CA ARG A 172 9.27 -8.01 -6.29
C ARG A 172 9.68 -9.38 -6.86
N TYR A 173 10.89 -9.83 -6.53
CA TYR A 173 11.39 -11.13 -6.98
C TYR A 173 10.55 -12.30 -6.42
N SER A 174 10.20 -12.24 -5.14
CA SER A 174 9.34 -13.22 -4.47
C SER A 174 7.96 -13.32 -5.11
N VAL A 175 7.34 -12.19 -5.48
CA VAL A 175 6.05 -12.20 -6.18
C VAL A 175 6.16 -12.91 -7.53
N LEU A 176 7.23 -12.64 -8.30
CA LEU A 176 7.44 -13.28 -9.60
C LEU A 176 7.62 -14.79 -9.48
N THR A 177 8.47 -15.26 -8.55
CA THR A 177 8.69 -16.69 -8.33
C THR A 177 7.42 -17.38 -7.84
N LYS A 178 6.63 -16.72 -6.99
CA LYS A 178 5.32 -17.22 -6.54
C LYS A 178 4.32 -17.37 -7.69
N LEU A 179 4.25 -16.40 -8.61
CA LEU A 179 3.39 -16.48 -9.80
C LEU A 179 3.84 -17.59 -10.77
N ALA A 180 5.15 -17.72 -10.98
CA ALA A 180 5.73 -18.81 -11.77
C ALA A 180 5.40 -20.19 -11.15
N ASN A 181 5.59 -20.36 -9.84
CA ASN A 181 5.22 -21.59 -9.13
C ASN A 181 3.73 -21.93 -9.30
N LYS A 182 2.82 -20.94 -9.21
CA LYS A 182 1.38 -21.16 -9.46
C LYS A 182 1.11 -21.64 -10.89
N ALA A 183 1.85 -21.13 -11.88
CA ALA A 183 1.73 -21.54 -13.28
C ALA A 183 2.30 -22.95 -13.52
N VAL A 184 3.40 -23.32 -12.85
CA VAL A 184 3.97 -24.67 -12.87
C VAL A 184 2.98 -25.70 -12.29
N ILE A 185 2.27 -25.36 -11.20
CA ILE A 185 1.21 -26.22 -10.63
C ILE A 185 0.08 -26.45 -11.65
N GLN A 186 -0.13 -25.53 -12.58
CA GLN A 186 -1.07 -25.66 -13.71
C GLN A 186 -0.39 -26.17 -15.00
N GLU A 187 0.75 -26.85 -14.87
CA GLU A 187 1.47 -27.54 -15.96
C GLU A 187 2.00 -26.63 -17.08
N SER A 188 2.29 -25.36 -16.79
CA SER A 188 2.92 -24.46 -17.76
C SER A 188 4.43 -24.70 -17.94
N GLN A 189 4.84 -25.05 -19.16
CA GLN A 189 6.25 -25.25 -19.49
C GLN A 189 7.06 -23.95 -19.47
N SER A 190 6.50 -22.84 -19.99
CA SER A 190 7.19 -21.54 -19.97
C SER A 190 7.44 -21.06 -18.54
N ALA A 191 6.55 -21.41 -17.61
CA ALA A 191 6.75 -21.17 -16.19
C ALA A 191 7.85 -22.02 -15.58
N GLN A 192 7.93 -23.30 -15.96
CA GLN A 192 8.99 -24.19 -15.51
C GLN A 192 10.36 -23.67 -15.96
N ASP A 193 10.47 -23.25 -17.22
CA ASP A 193 11.72 -22.72 -17.79
C ASP A 193 12.13 -21.41 -17.08
N ALA A 194 11.19 -20.47 -16.91
CA ALA A 194 11.43 -19.23 -16.18
C ALA A 194 11.83 -19.47 -14.72
N LEU A 195 11.18 -20.41 -14.03
CA LEU A 195 11.48 -20.74 -12.64
C LEU A 195 12.86 -21.39 -12.49
N ASN A 196 13.27 -22.23 -13.46
CA ASN A 196 14.63 -22.79 -13.49
C ASN A 196 15.69 -21.69 -13.57
N ILE A 197 15.47 -20.68 -14.42
CA ILE A 197 16.35 -19.50 -14.53
C ILE A 197 16.37 -18.74 -13.20
N LEU A 198 15.20 -18.35 -12.69
CA LEU A 198 15.09 -17.50 -11.50
C LEU A 198 15.66 -18.15 -10.24
N ARG A 199 15.60 -19.47 -10.12
CA ARG A 199 16.14 -20.20 -8.95
C ARG A 199 17.66 -20.22 -8.89
N HIS A 200 18.37 -19.96 -10.00
CA HIS A 200 19.83 -19.88 -9.97
C HIS A 200 20.36 -18.82 -8.99
N ARG A 201 19.57 -17.80 -8.66
CA ARG A 201 19.92 -16.80 -7.65
C ARG A 201 20.20 -17.40 -6.28
N PHE A 202 19.44 -18.40 -5.87
CA PHE A 202 19.51 -18.95 -4.52
C PHE A 202 20.69 -19.91 -4.30
N ASN A 203 21.49 -20.18 -5.34
CA ASN A 203 22.66 -21.05 -5.24
C ASN A 203 23.86 -20.37 -4.54
N LYS A 204 23.82 -19.04 -4.34
CA LYS A 204 24.87 -18.25 -3.68
C LYS A 204 24.33 -17.67 -2.38
N TYR A 205 24.19 -18.51 -1.36
CA TYR A 205 23.74 -18.07 -0.04
C TYR A 205 24.91 -18.00 0.94
N ASN A 206 25.12 -16.83 1.54
CA ASN A 206 26.00 -16.68 2.67
C ASN A 206 25.21 -16.93 3.97
N SER A 207 25.77 -17.73 4.87
CA SER A 207 25.15 -17.99 6.18
C SER A 207 25.03 -16.69 6.97
N LEU A 208 23.86 -16.48 7.55
CA LEU A 208 23.58 -15.36 8.43
C LEU A 208 24.30 -15.55 9.78
N ASN A 209 25.03 -14.52 10.19
CA ASN A 209 25.60 -14.42 11.54
C ASN A 209 24.79 -13.40 12.35
N HIS A 210 24.68 -13.64 13.65
CA HIS A 210 24.09 -12.69 14.57
C HIS A 210 25.14 -11.67 15.01
N ASP A 211 25.02 -10.46 14.49
CA ASP A 211 25.71 -9.28 15.01
C ASP A 211 24.71 -8.43 15.81
N GLU A 212 25.12 -7.88 16.95
CA GLU A 212 24.36 -6.80 17.60
C GLU A 212 24.51 -5.54 16.74
N ILE A 213 23.43 -5.14 16.07
CA ILE A 213 23.43 -4.03 15.11
C ILE A 213 22.31 -3.06 15.45
N GLU A 214 22.69 -1.79 15.53
CA GLU A 214 21.78 -0.69 15.75
C GLU A 214 21.09 -0.28 14.44
N LEU A 215 19.81 0.09 14.56
CA LEU A 215 19.06 0.67 13.46
C LEU A 215 19.59 2.08 13.20
N PRO A 216 19.99 2.43 11.95
CA PRO A 216 20.38 3.81 11.65
C PRO A 216 19.23 4.79 11.88
N GLU A 217 19.54 6.00 12.37
CA GLU A 217 18.54 7.05 12.69
C GLU A 217 17.63 7.37 11.49
N TRP A 218 18.21 7.46 10.29
CA TRP A 218 17.46 7.71 9.06
C TRP A 218 16.45 6.59 8.71
N ALA A 219 16.59 5.42 9.32
CA ALA A 219 15.73 4.25 9.11
C ALA A 219 14.74 4.00 10.26
N GLU A 220 14.61 4.89 11.25
CA GLU A 220 13.69 4.72 12.40
C GLU A 220 12.25 4.37 12.00
N THR A 221 11.82 4.83 10.83
CA THR A 221 10.50 4.57 10.23
C THR A 221 10.14 3.10 10.06
N ILE A 222 11.15 2.22 10.09
CA ILE A 222 11.02 0.77 9.91
C ILE A 222 11.35 -0.02 11.17
N LYS A 223 11.31 0.61 12.36
CA LYS A 223 11.69 -0.03 13.63
C LYS A 223 10.97 -1.36 13.86
N TYR A 224 9.67 -1.43 13.54
CA TYR A 224 8.89 -2.65 13.65
C TYR A 224 9.40 -3.78 12.75
N GLU A 225 9.68 -3.47 11.49
CA GLU A 225 10.21 -4.40 10.51
C GLU A 225 11.65 -4.81 10.87
N TRP A 226 12.46 -3.87 11.35
CA TRP A 226 13.82 -4.09 11.83
C TRP A 226 13.87 -5.10 12.98
N ASP A 227 13.03 -4.93 14.01
CA ASP A 227 13.01 -5.83 15.17
C ASP A 227 12.67 -7.27 14.74
N LYS A 228 11.78 -7.44 13.75
CA LYS A 228 11.48 -8.75 13.15
C LYS A 228 12.67 -9.31 12.37
N LEU A 229 13.39 -8.48 11.61
CA LEU A 229 14.58 -8.90 10.86
C LEU A 229 15.75 -9.30 11.77
N VAL A 230 15.93 -8.61 12.88
CA VAL A 230 16.93 -8.95 13.92
C VAL A 230 16.58 -10.29 14.56
N GLN A 231 15.32 -10.50 14.96
CA GLN A 231 14.84 -11.79 15.49
C GLN A 231 15.02 -12.93 14.48
N TYR A 232 14.86 -12.63 13.19
CA TYR A 232 15.08 -13.59 12.11
C TYR A 232 16.56 -13.81 11.77
N GLY A 233 17.47 -12.99 12.30
CA GLY A 233 18.90 -13.04 12.01
C GLY A 233 19.27 -12.55 10.60
N ALA A 234 18.42 -11.78 9.91
CA ALA A 234 18.66 -11.33 8.54
C ALA A 234 19.67 -10.18 8.40
N ILE A 235 19.96 -9.47 9.49
CA ILE A 235 20.73 -8.23 9.50
C ILE A 235 22.18 -8.50 9.92
N ASN A 236 23.11 -7.96 9.14
CA ASN A 236 24.54 -7.89 9.46
C ASN A 236 25.10 -6.52 9.03
N ASN A 237 26.36 -6.22 9.39
CA ASN A 237 26.98 -4.94 9.07
C ASN A 237 27.09 -4.68 7.55
N GLU A 238 27.23 -5.74 6.74
CA GLU A 238 27.29 -5.64 5.29
C GLU A 238 25.94 -5.19 4.69
N VAL A 239 24.82 -5.70 5.21
CA VAL A 239 23.47 -5.28 4.81
C VAL A 239 23.28 -3.80 5.08
N VAL A 240 23.66 -3.32 6.27
CA VAL A 240 23.51 -1.91 6.64
C VAL A 240 24.38 -1.02 5.76
N ALA A 241 25.66 -1.37 5.55
CA ALA A 241 26.56 -0.61 4.69
C ALA A 241 26.07 -0.54 3.23
N LYS A 242 25.52 -1.65 2.70
CA LYS A 242 24.94 -1.70 1.36
C LYS A 242 23.67 -0.84 1.27
N ALA A 243 22.77 -0.93 2.26
CA ALA A 243 21.56 -0.10 2.32
C ALA A 243 21.90 1.40 2.39
N GLU A 244 22.86 1.78 3.24
CA GLU A 244 23.29 3.16 3.39
C GLU A 244 23.92 3.70 2.11
N LYS A 245 24.78 2.91 1.43
CA LYS A 245 25.34 3.29 0.13
C LYS A 245 24.25 3.62 -0.89
N MET A 246 23.25 2.75 -1.03
CA MET A 246 22.13 2.98 -1.95
C MET A 246 21.28 4.18 -1.53
N MET A 247 21.09 4.38 -0.23
CA MET A 247 20.35 5.53 0.27
C MET A 247 21.06 6.84 -0.08
N ARG A 248 22.40 6.89 0.02
CA ARG A 248 23.20 8.04 -0.44
C ARG A 248 23.04 8.28 -1.95
N GLU A 249 23.02 7.22 -2.75
CA GLU A 249 22.81 7.32 -4.20
C GLU A 249 21.42 7.91 -4.52
N ILE A 250 20.36 7.46 -3.83
CA ILE A 250 18.98 7.97 -3.99
C ILE A 250 18.86 9.43 -3.53
N CYS A 251 19.55 9.81 -2.46
CA CYS A 251 19.48 11.16 -1.88
C CYS A 251 20.38 12.18 -2.61
N SER A 252 21.32 11.70 -3.43
CA SER A 252 22.26 12.53 -4.17
C SER A 252 21.55 13.65 -4.97
N PRO A 253 22.07 14.89 -4.96
CA PRO A 253 23.36 15.32 -4.40
C PRO A 253 23.34 15.68 -2.91
N LEU A 254 22.22 15.47 -2.21
CA LEU A 254 22.07 15.85 -0.81
C LEU A 254 22.54 14.72 0.13
N PRO A 255 23.03 15.06 1.33
CA PRO A 255 23.22 14.07 2.38
C PRO A 255 21.85 13.53 2.84
N ILE A 256 21.84 12.31 3.39
CA ILE A 256 20.62 11.58 3.76
C ILE A 256 19.75 12.41 4.72
N GLU A 257 20.38 13.06 5.69
CA GLU A 257 19.71 13.84 6.73
C GLU A 257 18.97 15.04 6.13
N LYS A 258 19.58 15.72 5.14
CA LYS A 258 18.96 16.84 4.43
C LYS A 258 17.84 16.39 3.50
N ALA A 259 17.99 15.22 2.88
CA ALA A 259 16.93 14.65 2.06
C ALA A 259 15.70 14.24 2.90
N LEU A 260 15.92 13.72 4.12
CA LEU A 260 14.85 13.44 5.08
C LEU A 260 14.13 14.72 5.49
N GLU A 261 14.87 15.77 5.89
CA GLU A 261 14.30 17.07 6.25
C GLU A 261 13.43 17.64 5.12
N LEU A 262 13.85 17.51 3.86
CA LEU A 262 13.05 17.93 2.72
C LEU A 262 11.77 17.10 2.53
N GLU A 263 11.82 15.79 2.76
CA GLU A 263 10.63 14.94 2.69
C GLU A 263 9.64 15.25 3.81
N GLU A 264 10.13 15.63 4.99
CA GLU A 264 9.30 16.11 6.11
C GLU A 264 8.61 17.44 5.75
N LEU A 265 9.37 18.43 5.27
CA LEU A 265 8.82 19.71 4.81
C LEU A 265 7.81 19.54 3.67
N LEU A 266 8.08 18.61 2.75
CA LEU A 266 7.16 18.29 1.67
C LEU A 266 5.89 17.63 2.20
N ALA A 267 6.01 16.69 3.14
CA ALA A 267 4.88 16.07 3.78
C ALA A 267 3.99 17.10 4.51
N GLU A 268 4.61 18.04 5.23
CA GLU A 268 3.91 19.16 5.87
C GLU A 268 3.18 20.05 4.85
N GLY A 269 3.85 20.44 3.76
CA GLY A 269 3.27 21.27 2.70
C GLY A 269 2.06 20.62 2.02
N TYR A 270 2.07 19.29 1.89
CA TYR A 270 0.94 18.53 1.37
C TYR A 270 -0.07 18.11 2.46
N SER A 271 0.14 18.53 3.71
CA SER A 271 -0.65 18.15 4.89
C SER A 271 -0.84 16.63 5.01
N SER A 272 0.15 15.85 4.59
CA SER A 272 0.21 14.44 4.96
C SER A 272 0.70 14.37 6.40
N SER A 273 -0.22 14.09 7.32
CA SER A 273 0.02 14.02 8.77
C SER A 273 0.83 12.78 9.21
N THR A 274 1.53 12.11 8.30
CA THR A 274 2.35 10.94 8.63
C THR A 274 3.74 11.38 9.00
N THR A 275 4.06 11.31 10.28
CA THR A 275 5.44 11.32 10.79
C THR A 275 5.80 9.88 11.13
N PRO A 276 6.83 9.31 10.48
CA PRO A 276 7.65 9.86 9.39
C PRO A 276 6.93 9.84 8.03
N PRO A 277 7.38 10.62 7.03
CA PRO A 277 6.75 10.69 5.71
C PRO A 277 6.70 9.31 5.03
N GLN A 278 5.52 8.91 4.55
CA GLN A 278 5.37 7.60 3.90
C GLN A 278 6.32 7.41 2.71
N ARG A 279 6.62 8.47 1.94
CA ARG A 279 7.59 8.40 0.83
C ARG A 279 9.01 8.07 1.30
N TRP A 280 9.39 8.57 2.47
CA TRP A 280 10.67 8.22 3.07
C TRP A 280 10.69 6.76 3.48
N LYS A 281 9.63 6.29 4.16
CA LYS A 281 9.46 4.87 4.49
C LYS A 281 9.56 3.99 3.24
N ASP A 282 8.97 4.41 2.12
CA ASP A 282 9.04 3.67 0.84
C ASP A 282 10.49 3.56 0.32
N LYS A 283 11.30 4.63 0.42
CA LYS A 283 12.74 4.61 0.08
C LYS A 283 13.52 3.68 0.99
N VAL A 284 13.28 3.74 2.30
CA VAL A 284 13.91 2.87 3.30
C VAL A 284 13.58 1.40 3.01
N PHE A 285 12.31 1.09 2.71
CA PHE A 285 11.87 -0.24 2.31
C PHE A 285 12.60 -0.75 1.06
N TYR A 286 12.77 0.11 0.05
CA TYR A 286 13.49 -0.25 -1.17
C TYR A 286 14.96 -0.61 -0.87
N VAL A 287 15.70 0.27 -0.18
CA VAL A 287 17.15 0.03 0.04
C VAL A 287 17.42 -1.21 0.89
N PHE A 288 16.60 -1.49 1.92
CA PHE A 288 16.78 -2.71 2.71
C PHE A 288 16.41 -3.97 1.93
N GLN A 289 15.35 -3.95 1.13
CA GLN A 289 15.00 -5.10 0.28
C GLN A 289 16.06 -5.40 -0.79
N VAL A 290 16.78 -4.39 -1.28
CA VAL A 290 17.91 -4.57 -2.22
C VAL A 290 19.21 -4.95 -1.48
N ALA A 291 19.38 -4.54 -0.23
CA ALA A 291 20.54 -4.91 0.56
C ALA A 291 20.50 -6.39 0.95
N LEU A 292 19.30 -6.88 1.31
CA LEU A 292 19.04 -8.24 1.79
C LEU A 292 19.08 -9.34 0.72
N THR A 293 19.15 -8.99 -0.56
CA THR A 293 19.11 -9.93 -1.70
C THR A 293 20.09 -11.08 -1.56
N ASP A 294 21.36 -10.79 -1.28
CA ASP A 294 22.43 -11.78 -1.33
C ASP A 294 22.52 -12.62 -0.05
N ASN A 295 21.71 -12.27 0.97
CA ASN A 295 21.73 -12.87 2.31
C ASN A 295 20.45 -13.65 2.64
N ALA A 296 19.66 -14.02 1.61
CA ALA A 296 18.35 -14.63 1.81
C ALA A 296 18.13 -15.86 0.90
N SER A 297 17.62 -16.94 1.49
CA SER A 297 17.14 -18.12 0.74
C SER A 297 15.78 -17.85 0.06
N GLU A 298 15.31 -18.75 -0.82
CA GLU A 298 13.98 -18.63 -1.47
C GLU A 298 12.85 -18.44 -0.43
N LYS A 299 12.89 -19.16 0.70
CA LYS A 299 11.91 -19.00 1.79
C LYS A 299 12.06 -17.67 2.53
N ASN A 300 13.28 -17.18 2.67
CA ASN A 300 13.56 -15.91 3.34
C ASN A 300 13.04 -14.73 2.50
N TYR A 301 13.07 -14.84 1.17
CA TYR A 301 12.55 -13.80 0.27
C TYR A 301 11.06 -13.52 0.48
N GLU A 302 10.25 -14.57 0.63
CA GLU A 302 8.81 -14.42 0.91
C GLU A 302 8.56 -13.76 2.26
N TYR A 303 9.31 -14.17 3.29
CA TYR A 303 9.22 -13.57 4.61
C TYR A 303 9.62 -12.10 4.60
N ILE A 304 10.81 -11.78 4.07
CA ILE A 304 11.31 -10.40 3.94
C ILE A 304 10.34 -9.54 3.12
N GLY A 305 9.91 -10.02 1.97
CA GLY A 305 8.94 -9.32 1.12
C GLY A 305 7.60 -9.08 1.84
N SER A 306 7.18 -9.99 2.72
CA SER A 306 5.97 -9.80 3.53
C SER A 306 6.13 -8.73 4.62
N LEU A 307 7.34 -8.57 5.18
CA LEU A 307 7.63 -7.55 6.19
C LEU A 307 7.59 -6.14 5.60
N PHE A 308 8.15 -5.97 4.41
CA PHE A 308 8.24 -4.68 3.72
C PHE A 308 7.04 -4.38 2.80
N ARG A 309 5.94 -5.15 2.90
CA ARG A 309 4.78 -4.97 2.03
C ARG A 309 4.06 -3.65 2.34
N GLN A 310 3.81 -2.85 1.31
CA GLN A 310 3.10 -1.55 1.42
C GLN A 310 1.60 -1.63 1.06
N TYR A 311 1.15 -2.78 0.56
CA TYR A 311 -0.19 -3.00 0.07
C TYR A 311 -0.91 -4.09 0.84
N ASN A 312 -2.24 -4.08 0.80
CA ASN A 312 -3.06 -5.11 1.40
C ASN A 312 -3.01 -6.38 0.56
N PRO A 313 -2.49 -7.51 1.09
CA PRO A 313 -2.41 -8.76 0.34
C PRO A 313 -3.77 -9.48 0.22
N ASN A 314 -4.81 -8.99 0.90
CA ASN A 314 -6.14 -9.56 0.91
C ASN A 314 -7.00 -8.81 -0.12
N SER A 315 -7.51 -9.52 -1.14
CA SER A 315 -8.38 -8.89 -2.14
C SER A 315 -9.72 -8.50 -1.52
N LEU A 316 -9.98 -7.19 -1.42
CA LEU A 316 -11.22 -6.64 -0.86
C LEU A 316 -12.34 -6.42 -1.90
N THR A 317 -12.13 -6.88 -3.15
CA THR A 317 -13.02 -6.53 -4.27
C THR A 317 -14.44 -7.07 -4.08
N LYS A 318 -14.62 -8.21 -3.41
CA LYS A 318 -15.93 -8.84 -3.20
C LYS A 318 -16.67 -8.27 -1.99
N GLU A 319 -15.92 -7.68 -1.05
CA GLU A 319 -16.40 -7.15 0.21
C GLU A 319 -16.78 -5.67 0.12
N ARG A 320 -16.60 -5.04 -1.05
CA ARG A 320 -16.88 -3.61 -1.24
C ARG A 320 -18.38 -3.32 -1.18
N ILE A 321 -18.78 -2.44 -0.26
CA ILE A 321 -20.14 -1.91 -0.12
C ILE A 321 -20.17 -0.45 -0.57
N ILE A 322 -21.17 -0.09 -1.37
CA ILE A 322 -21.46 1.27 -1.81
C ILE A 322 -22.60 1.82 -0.95
N ASN A 323 -22.52 3.10 -0.56
CA ASN A 323 -23.54 3.79 0.24
C ASN A 323 -23.85 3.11 1.59
N PHE A 324 -22.82 2.60 2.27
CA PHE A 324 -22.99 2.04 3.61
C PHE A 324 -23.54 3.10 4.58
N ASN A 325 -24.60 2.72 5.29
CA ASN A 325 -25.24 3.54 6.32
C ASN A 325 -24.55 3.28 7.65
N SER A 326 -23.75 4.23 8.15
CA SER A 326 -23.03 4.03 9.41
C SER A 326 -24.00 4.05 10.61
N PRO A 327 -23.94 3.08 11.52
CA PRO A 327 -24.68 3.13 12.78
C PRO A 327 -24.12 4.15 13.77
N VAL A 328 -22.90 4.65 13.56
CA VAL A 328 -22.16 5.47 14.53
C VAL A 328 -22.89 6.78 14.82
N ASP A 329 -23.40 7.48 13.79
CA ASP A 329 -24.18 8.70 14.00
C ASP A 329 -25.37 8.50 14.94
N LYS A 330 -26.07 7.36 14.79
CA LYS A 330 -27.20 7.01 15.65
C LYS A 330 -26.73 6.69 17.07
N TRP A 331 -25.62 5.97 17.22
CA TRP A 331 -25.04 5.63 18.51
C TRP A 331 -24.72 6.88 19.33
N PHE A 332 -24.03 7.85 18.72
CA PHE A 332 -23.64 9.10 19.40
C PHE A 332 -24.84 10.01 19.66
N LYS A 333 -25.75 10.19 18.70
CA LYS A 333 -26.96 11.03 18.91
C LYS A 333 -27.91 10.50 19.98
N SER A 334 -28.03 9.18 20.10
CA SER A 334 -28.92 8.54 21.09
C SER A 334 -28.22 8.20 22.41
N ASN A 335 -26.91 8.43 22.51
CA ASN A 335 -26.06 7.96 23.61
C ASN A 335 -26.28 6.46 23.94
N LYS A 336 -26.58 5.66 22.93
CA LYS A 336 -26.86 4.22 23.05
C LYS A 336 -26.16 3.46 21.93
N ILE A 337 -25.06 2.82 22.29
CA ILE A 337 -24.27 1.99 21.39
C ILE A 337 -24.87 0.58 21.40
N THR A 338 -25.09 0.02 20.22
CA THR A 338 -25.66 -1.32 20.05
C THR A 338 -24.86 -2.09 19.00
N PRO A 339 -24.51 -3.37 19.25
CA PRO A 339 -23.84 -4.20 18.24
C PRO A 339 -24.77 -4.61 17.09
N VAL A 340 -26.05 -4.21 17.12
CA VAL A 340 -27.05 -4.60 16.11
C VAL A 340 -27.37 -3.45 15.16
N HIS A 341 -27.28 -3.73 13.87
CA HIS A 341 -27.71 -2.81 12.82
C HIS A 341 -28.24 -3.59 11.61
N GLU A 342 -29.41 -3.17 11.11
CA GLU A 342 -30.04 -3.75 9.90
C GLU A 342 -30.13 -5.30 9.90
N GLY A 343 -30.53 -5.88 11.04
CA GLY A 343 -30.68 -7.34 11.20
C GLY A 343 -29.37 -8.12 11.27
N LYS A 344 -28.26 -7.43 11.52
CA LYS A 344 -26.92 -8.00 11.68
C LYS A 344 -26.36 -7.67 13.05
N VAL A 345 -25.71 -8.64 13.67
CA VAL A 345 -24.95 -8.48 14.92
C VAL A 345 -23.48 -8.44 14.56
N TYR A 346 -22.82 -7.30 14.82
CA TYR A 346 -21.40 -7.14 14.53
C TYR A 346 -20.56 -7.99 15.47
N LEU A 347 -19.63 -8.78 14.93
CA LEU A 347 -18.54 -9.38 15.71
C LEU A 347 -17.32 -8.44 15.74
N ASP A 348 -17.10 -7.71 14.66
CA ASP A 348 -16.13 -6.63 14.58
C ASP A 348 -16.70 -5.54 13.69
N TYR A 349 -16.62 -4.31 14.16
CA TYR A 349 -16.98 -3.12 13.40
C TYR A 349 -15.87 -2.10 13.62
N CYS A 350 -15.36 -1.51 12.55
CA CYS A 350 -14.23 -0.59 12.60
C CYS A 350 -14.45 0.50 11.56
N GLU A 351 -14.61 1.75 11.99
CA GLU A 351 -14.84 2.89 11.10
C GLU A 351 -13.98 4.08 11.51
N ARG A 352 -13.44 4.79 10.51
CA ARG A 352 -12.98 6.16 10.65
C ARG A 352 -14.00 7.07 9.98
N LEU A 353 -14.52 8.06 10.70
CA LEU A 353 -15.54 8.97 10.21
C LEU A 353 -15.35 10.39 10.76
N LEU A 354 -15.89 11.37 10.03
CA LEU A 354 -15.97 12.75 10.50
C LEU A 354 -17.16 12.91 11.45
N LEU A 355 -16.89 13.10 12.74
CA LEU A 355 -17.89 13.35 13.77
C LEU A 355 -17.65 14.74 14.36
N GLU A 356 -18.66 15.59 14.33
CA GLU A 356 -18.60 16.96 14.89
C GLU A 356 -17.40 17.80 14.37
N GLY A 357 -16.97 17.57 13.12
CA GLY A 357 -15.86 18.29 12.50
C GLY A 357 -14.48 17.65 12.71
N GLU A 358 -14.38 16.59 13.51
CA GLU A 358 -13.13 15.87 13.74
C GLU A 358 -13.19 14.43 13.19
N LEU A 359 -12.09 13.96 12.61
CA LEU A 359 -11.96 12.54 12.27
C LEU A 359 -11.82 11.72 13.55
N LYS A 360 -12.77 10.81 13.79
CA LYS A 360 -12.75 9.85 14.89
C LYS A 360 -12.58 8.44 14.37
N PHE A 361 -11.88 7.63 15.14
CA PHE A 361 -11.80 6.18 14.93
C PHE A 361 -12.72 5.49 15.94
N VAL A 362 -13.67 4.69 15.46
CA VAL A 362 -14.62 3.95 16.30
C VAL A 362 -14.53 2.47 15.96
N ARG A 363 -14.33 1.65 16.99
CA ARG A 363 -14.30 0.20 16.86
C ARG A 363 -15.15 -0.48 17.92
N LEU A 364 -15.86 -1.52 17.51
CA LEU A 364 -16.65 -2.39 18.37
C LEU A 364 -16.26 -3.84 18.07
N THR A 365 -15.65 -4.54 19.03
CA THR A 365 -15.18 -5.91 18.86
C THR A 365 -15.77 -6.83 19.91
N ALA A 366 -16.33 -7.95 19.48
CA ALA A 366 -16.91 -8.97 20.33
C ALA A 366 -15.85 -9.92 20.89
N TYR A 367 -16.05 -10.33 22.13
CA TYR A 367 -15.25 -11.32 22.84
C TYR A 367 -16.18 -12.29 23.57
N ILE A 368 -15.74 -13.54 23.72
CA ILE A 368 -16.33 -14.48 24.67
C ILE A 368 -15.77 -14.12 26.05
N ALA A 369 -16.65 -13.84 27.01
CA ALA A 369 -16.23 -13.45 28.36
C ALA A 369 -17.33 -13.76 29.38
N GLU A 370 -16.94 -14.26 30.56
CA GLU A 370 -17.89 -14.54 31.66
C GLU A 370 -18.54 -13.27 32.23
N SER A 371 -17.79 -12.17 32.27
CA SER A 371 -18.25 -10.86 32.75
C SER A 371 -17.52 -9.71 32.07
N GLN A 372 -18.02 -8.48 32.22
CA GLN A 372 -17.37 -7.29 31.66
C GLN A 372 -15.96 -7.05 32.24
N GLN A 373 -15.65 -7.61 33.41
CA GLN A 373 -14.34 -7.51 34.06
C GLN A 373 -13.35 -8.55 33.52
N SER A 374 -13.83 -9.58 32.82
CA SER A 374 -13.02 -10.69 32.31
C SER A 374 -12.72 -10.58 30.82
N ILE A 375 -12.91 -9.41 30.18
CA ILE A 375 -12.59 -9.24 28.76
C ILE A 375 -11.07 -9.32 28.57
N PRO A 376 -10.57 -10.19 27.68
CA PRO A 376 -9.15 -10.43 27.53
C PRO A 376 -8.37 -9.21 27.03
N LEU A 377 -7.05 -9.25 27.22
CA LEU A 377 -6.13 -8.38 26.50
C LEU A 377 -6.34 -8.55 24.98
N ILE A 378 -6.05 -7.51 24.22
CA ILE A 378 -6.22 -7.51 22.78
C ILE A 378 -5.35 -8.62 22.15
N SER A 379 -5.98 -9.58 21.49
CA SER A 379 -5.36 -10.65 20.70
C SER A 379 -6.00 -10.75 19.31
N GLY A 380 -5.52 -11.68 18.47
CA GLY A 380 -6.11 -11.94 17.15
C GLY A 380 -5.94 -10.82 16.12
N ARG A 381 -5.10 -9.82 16.38
CA ARG A 381 -4.90 -8.67 15.47
C ARG A 381 -3.84 -8.95 14.39
N PHE A 382 -4.04 -8.39 13.19
CA PHE A 382 -3.07 -8.38 12.09
C PHE A 382 -3.03 -7.00 11.41
N LEU A 383 -1.90 -6.60 10.84
CA LEU A 383 -1.78 -5.31 10.14
C LEU A 383 -2.50 -5.34 8.78
N SER A 384 -2.93 -4.18 8.26
CA SER A 384 -3.54 -4.07 6.92
C SER A 384 -2.66 -4.60 5.78
N THR A 385 -1.34 -4.65 5.98
CA THR A 385 -0.34 -5.16 5.04
C THR A 385 0.00 -6.64 5.25
N GLU A 386 -0.60 -7.30 6.25
CA GLU A 386 -0.42 -8.72 6.54
C GLU A 386 -1.57 -9.55 5.96
N GLN A 387 -1.27 -10.80 5.62
CA GLN A 387 -2.35 -11.76 5.34
C GLN A 387 -3.09 -12.05 6.63
N ILE A 388 -4.39 -12.31 6.52
CA ILE A 388 -5.21 -12.67 7.68
C ILE A 388 -4.61 -13.92 8.32
N ASN A 389 -4.22 -13.81 9.59
CA ASN A 389 -3.60 -14.89 10.35
C ASN A 389 -4.55 -15.35 11.46
N GLN A 390 -4.88 -16.65 11.48
CA GLN A 390 -5.72 -17.26 12.51
C GLN A 390 -4.93 -17.80 13.70
N SER A 391 -3.60 -17.89 13.61
CA SER A 391 -2.75 -18.46 14.68
C SER A 391 -2.60 -17.53 15.89
N SER A 392 -2.87 -16.23 15.75
CA SER A 392 -2.80 -15.24 16.83
C SER A 392 -4.11 -15.08 17.62
N VAL A 393 -5.14 -15.83 17.25
CA VAL A 393 -6.49 -15.79 17.83
C VAL A 393 -6.51 -16.68 19.07
N SER A 394 -6.94 -16.15 20.21
CA SER A 394 -7.16 -16.93 21.45
C SER A 394 -8.56 -17.53 21.49
N ASP A 395 -8.80 -18.48 22.41
CA ASP A 395 -10.11 -19.12 22.61
C ASP A 395 -11.23 -18.17 23.06
N LEU A 396 -10.90 -16.91 23.39
CA LEU A 396 -11.85 -15.88 23.79
C LEU A 396 -12.21 -14.91 22.65
N ASP A 397 -11.48 -14.97 21.52
CA ASP A 397 -11.66 -14.06 20.40
C ASP A 397 -12.77 -14.56 19.47
N THR A 398 -13.80 -13.75 19.18
CA THR A 398 -14.79 -14.16 18.17
C THR A 398 -14.26 -14.06 16.74
N CYS A 399 -13.15 -13.33 16.53
CA CYS A 399 -12.59 -13.05 15.21
C CYS A 399 -11.11 -12.66 15.23
N ALA A 400 -10.42 -12.90 14.10
CA ALA A 400 -9.15 -12.28 13.77
C ALA A 400 -9.41 -10.97 13.04
N ASN A 401 -8.88 -9.84 13.53
CA ASN A 401 -9.30 -8.52 13.08
C ASN A 401 -8.13 -7.58 12.76
N VAL A 402 -8.37 -6.59 11.90
CA VAL A 402 -7.30 -5.75 11.35
C VAL A 402 -6.91 -4.62 12.30
N VAL A 403 -5.63 -4.28 12.42
CA VAL A 403 -5.16 -2.97 12.86
C VAL A 403 -5.11 -2.07 11.64
N ALA A 404 -6.12 -1.21 11.49
CA ALA A 404 -6.27 -0.38 10.30
C ALA A 404 -5.14 0.64 10.20
N ASN A 405 -4.25 0.44 9.23
CA ASN A 405 -3.16 1.36 8.88
C ASN A 405 -3.25 1.74 7.39
N PRO A 406 -2.65 2.87 6.98
CA PRO A 406 -2.53 3.21 5.57
C PRO A 406 -1.86 2.07 4.79
N ALA A 407 -2.58 1.54 3.80
CA ALA A 407 -2.09 0.50 2.90
C ALA A 407 -2.74 0.68 1.52
N TYR A 408 -1.98 0.44 0.45
CA TYR A 408 -2.55 0.42 -0.89
C TYR A 408 -3.54 -0.75 -1.02
N PHE A 409 -4.57 -0.56 -1.85
CA PHE A 409 -5.68 -1.51 -2.04
C PHE A 409 -6.56 -1.76 -0.81
N GLY A 410 -6.47 -0.90 0.21
CA GLY A 410 -7.44 -0.75 1.30
C GLY A 410 -6.83 -0.98 2.68
N GLY A 411 -6.94 0.02 3.56
CA GLY A 411 -6.47 -0.07 4.96
C GLY A 411 -7.42 -0.81 5.90
N PHE A 412 -8.69 -0.97 5.55
CA PHE A 412 -9.71 -1.59 6.41
C PHE A 412 -10.11 -2.96 5.87
N THR A 413 -9.36 -3.99 6.26
CA THR A 413 -9.66 -5.39 5.95
C THR A 413 -10.74 -5.92 6.88
N PRO A 414 -11.91 -6.39 6.38
CA PRO A 414 -12.91 -7.02 7.23
C PRO A 414 -12.33 -8.22 7.98
N ALA A 415 -12.63 -8.32 9.28
CA ALA A 415 -12.20 -9.43 10.12
C ALA A 415 -12.66 -10.80 9.56
N ASN A 416 -11.96 -11.87 9.95
CA ASN A 416 -12.40 -13.25 9.73
C ASN A 416 -12.93 -13.84 11.04
N PRO A 417 -14.05 -14.57 11.03
CA PRO A 417 -14.53 -15.24 12.22
C PRO A 417 -13.50 -16.25 12.71
N ALA A 418 -13.35 -16.37 14.03
CA ALA A 418 -12.44 -17.33 14.63
C ALA A 418 -12.99 -18.74 14.47
N TYR A 419 -12.14 -19.71 14.14
CA TYR A 419 -12.58 -21.08 13.91
C TYR A 419 -13.21 -21.72 15.15
N HIS A 420 -12.61 -21.53 16.33
CA HIS A 420 -13.15 -22.07 17.58
C HIS A 420 -14.52 -21.44 17.89
N PHE A 421 -14.69 -20.13 17.68
CA PHE A 421 -15.96 -19.45 17.89
C PHE A 421 -17.06 -20.05 16.99
N MET A 422 -16.77 -20.21 15.70
CA MET A 422 -17.73 -20.84 14.77
C MET A 422 -18.11 -22.27 15.20
N GLN A 423 -17.14 -23.04 15.72
CA GLN A 423 -17.36 -24.41 16.20
C GLN A 423 -18.27 -24.46 17.43
N ILE A 424 -18.03 -23.63 18.45
CA ILE A 424 -18.82 -23.67 19.69
C ILE A 424 -20.25 -23.13 19.48
N THR A 425 -20.44 -22.19 18.54
CA THR A 425 -21.76 -21.60 18.28
C THR A 425 -22.53 -22.28 17.15
N ASN A 426 -21.91 -23.23 16.44
CA ASN A 426 -22.46 -23.87 15.23
C ASN A 426 -22.95 -22.85 14.18
N ILE A 427 -22.21 -21.76 14.02
CA ILE A 427 -22.48 -20.72 13.00
C ILE A 427 -21.77 -21.10 11.72
N ASN A 428 -22.49 -21.07 10.59
CA ASN A 428 -21.91 -21.41 9.29
C ASN A 428 -21.36 -20.17 8.58
N SER A 429 -20.47 -20.38 7.61
CA SER A 429 -19.94 -19.29 6.78
C SER A 429 -21.02 -18.54 6.00
N SER A 430 -22.16 -19.19 5.70
CA SER A 430 -23.31 -18.56 5.04
C SER A 430 -24.05 -17.56 5.93
N ASP A 431 -23.91 -17.66 7.25
CA ASP A 431 -24.51 -16.73 8.22
C ASP A 431 -23.66 -15.47 8.43
N ILE A 432 -22.44 -15.49 7.90
CA ILE A 432 -21.44 -14.44 8.08
C ILE A 432 -21.49 -13.46 6.91
N THR A 433 -21.48 -12.18 7.24
CA THR A 433 -21.32 -11.09 6.28
C THR A 433 -20.08 -10.29 6.61
N ARG A 434 -19.23 -10.06 5.61
CA ARG A 434 -18.05 -9.20 5.67
C ARG A 434 -18.25 -8.03 4.72
N GLY A 435 -17.81 -6.84 5.12
CA GLY A 435 -18.01 -5.64 4.32
C GLY A 435 -16.96 -4.58 4.57
N TYR A 436 -16.60 -3.83 3.54
CA TYR A 436 -15.73 -2.66 3.58
C TYR A 436 -16.34 -1.52 2.76
N TRP A 437 -16.25 -0.29 3.25
CA TRP A 437 -16.77 0.92 2.59
C TRP A 437 -15.81 2.09 2.71
N LYS A 438 -16.01 3.09 1.85
CA LYS A 438 -15.27 4.35 1.79
C LYS A 438 -16.14 5.33 1.01
N SER A 439 -16.71 6.32 1.68
CA SER A 439 -17.71 7.23 1.11
C SER A 439 -17.40 8.68 1.49
N GLY A 440 -17.95 9.60 0.69
CA GLY A 440 -17.76 11.04 0.86
C GLY A 440 -16.31 11.53 0.71
N ARG A 441 -16.14 12.84 0.81
CA ARG A 441 -14.85 13.53 0.78
C ARG A 441 -14.93 14.77 1.67
N VAL A 442 -13.92 15.00 2.49
CA VAL A 442 -13.78 16.23 3.27
C VAL A 442 -12.79 17.13 2.55
N LEU A 443 -13.28 18.18 1.88
CA LEU A 443 -12.47 18.97 0.94
C LEU A 443 -11.53 19.95 1.64
N ASP A 444 -11.98 20.57 2.72
CA ASP A 444 -11.28 21.69 3.35
C ASP A 444 -10.20 21.22 4.33
N ASP A 445 -10.59 20.69 5.49
CA ASP A 445 -9.66 20.41 6.60
C ASP A 445 -8.79 19.16 6.39
N TYR A 446 -9.24 18.23 5.54
CA TYR A 446 -8.54 16.95 5.31
C TYR A 446 -8.25 16.67 3.83
N LYS A 447 -8.22 17.72 2.98
CA LYS A 447 -7.74 17.70 1.58
C LYS A 447 -8.22 16.50 0.74
N GLY A 448 -9.50 16.16 0.86
CA GLY A 448 -10.13 15.08 0.12
C GLY A 448 -10.08 13.71 0.80
N ALA A 449 -9.75 13.62 2.09
CA ALA A 449 -9.90 12.37 2.83
C ALA A 449 -11.36 11.89 2.78
N PRO A 450 -11.60 10.57 2.78
CA PRO A 450 -12.97 10.07 2.86
C PRO A 450 -13.65 10.55 4.15
N MET A 451 -14.91 10.95 4.01
CA MET A 451 -15.74 11.40 5.13
C MET A 451 -16.03 10.24 6.08
N ASN A 452 -16.18 9.03 5.53
CA ASN A 452 -16.16 7.81 6.30
C ASN A 452 -15.55 6.65 5.51
N GLU A 453 -14.81 5.80 6.19
CA GLU A 453 -14.31 4.53 5.66
C GLU A 453 -14.19 3.51 6.78
N GLY A 454 -14.46 2.25 6.49
CA GLY A 454 -14.50 1.25 7.54
C GLY A 454 -14.76 -0.16 7.01
N CYS A 455 -14.68 -1.12 7.92
CA CYS A 455 -15.01 -2.51 7.66
C CYS A 455 -15.82 -3.12 8.81
N PHE A 456 -16.53 -4.21 8.52
CA PHE A 456 -17.20 -5.01 9.54
C PHE A 456 -17.16 -6.50 9.21
N LEU A 457 -17.28 -7.31 10.26
CA LEU A 457 -17.68 -8.70 10.27
C LEU A 457 -18.95 -8.81 11.10
N ALA A 458 -19.99 -9.44 10.55
CA ALA A 458 -21.27 -9.58 11.23
C ALA A 458 -21.90 -10.96 11.01
N ILE A 459 -22.79 -11.36 11.92
CA ILE A 459 -23.64 -12.54 11.81
C ILE A 459 -25.09 -12.07 11.60
N ASN A 460 -25.88 -12.83 10.85
CA ASN A 460 -27.33 -12.66 10.84
C ASN A 460 -27.90 -12.75 12.26
N GLU A 461 -28.72 -11.78 12.67
CA GLU A 461 -29.30 -11.75 14.02
C GLU A 461 -30.05 -13.04 14.39
N LYS A 462 -30.77 -13.64 13.44
CA LYS A 462 -31.48 -14.92 13.65
C LYS A 462 -30.53 -16.06 13.99
N SER A 463 -29.36 -16.09 13.36
CA SER A 463 -28.33 -17.10 13.60
C SER A 463 -27.56 -16.80 14.89
N PHE A 464 -27.41 -15.53 15.26
CA PHE A 464 -26.80 -15.11 16.52
C PHE A 464 -27.56 -15.61 17.76
N TYR A 465 -28.89 -15.75 17.70
CA TYR A 465 -29.65 -16.35 18.80
C TYR A 465 -29.22 -17.78 19.15
N ARG A 466 -28.58 -18.51 18.22
CA ARG A 466 -27.98 -19.84 18.51
C ARG A 466 -26.72 -19.72 19.37
N ALA A 467 -26.03 -18.58 19.29
CA ALA A 467 -24.84 -18.25 20.05
C ALA A 467 -25.15 -17.61 21.41
N ILE A 468 -26.41 -17.32 21.74
CA ILE A 468 -26.79 -16.54 22.94
C ILE A 468 -26.43 -17.21 24.27
N ASN A 469 -26.22 -18.53 24.26
CA ASN A 469 -25.72 -19.28 25.42
C ASN A 469 -24.22 -19.06 25.66
N THR A 470 -23.54 -18.41 24.72
CA THR A 470 -22.15 -17.96 24.87
C THR A 470 -22.22 -16.52 25.38
N ASN A 471 -21.61 -16.25 26.53
CA ASN A 471 -21.55 -14.88 27.06
C ASN A 471 -20.65 -14.03 26.14
N ILE A 472 -21.26 -13.23 25.26
CA ILE A 472 -20.57 -12.36 24.32
C ILE A 472 -20.67 -10.93 24.83
N ILE A 473 -19.51 -10.27 24.91
CA ILE A 473 -19.37 -8.89 25.37
C ILE A 473 -18.57 -8.13 24.33
N TRP A 474 -18.99 -6.90 24.02
CA TRP A 474 -18.31 -6.04 23.08
C TRP A 474 -17.46 -5.03 23.79
N ARG A 475 -16.23 -4.86 23.33
CA ARG A 475 -15.36 -3.75 23.68
C ARG A 475 -15.55 -2.63 22.67
N LEU A 476 -15.83 -1.43 23.17
CA LEU A 476 -15.83 -0.20 22.38
C LEU A 476 -14.49 0.51 22.54
N GLU A 477 -13.84 0.76 21.42
CA GLU A 477 -12.65 1.61 21.31
C GLU A 477 -12.99 2.89 20.54
N ILE A 478 -12.61 4.05 21.09
CA ILE A 478 -12.65 5.35 20.40
C ILE A 478 -11.23 5.90 20.39
N ASP A 479 -10.73 6.29 19.22
CA ASP A 479 -9.36 6.79 19.03
C ASP A 479 -8.31 5.88 19.70
N PHE A 480 -8.47 4.57 19.48
CA PHE A 480 -7.62 3.48 19.98
C PHE A 480 -7.61 3.30 21.51
N LYS A 481 -8.53 3.94 22.24
CA LYS A 481 -8.71 3.77 23.68
C LYS A 481 -10.00 3.03 23.98
N THR A 482 -9.95 2.07 24.89
CA THR A 482 -11.17 1.41 25.39
C THR A 482 -12.00 2.39 26.20
N VAL A 483 -13.25 2.60 25.82
CA VAL A 483 -14.16 3.57 26.47
C VAL A 483 -15.30 2.87 27.21
N ALA A 484 -15.78 1.73 26.71
CA ALA A 484 -16.90 1.01 27.32
C ALA A 484 -16.89 -0.48 26.98
N HIS A 485 -17.62 -1.25 27.80
CA HIS A 485 -17.99 -2.63 27.51
C HIS A 485 -19.52 -2.72 27.39
N ILE A 486 -20.00 -3.42 26.37
CA ILE A 486 -21.42 -3.51 26.02
C ILE A 486 -21.85 -4.97 26.07
N THR A 487 -22.96 -5.25 26.73
CA THR A 487 -23.58 -6.59 26.77
C THR A 487 -24.78 -6.64 25.84
N TYR A 488 -25.05 -7.81 25.28
CA TYR A 488 -26.29 -8.09 24.58
C TYR A 488 -27.36 -8.42 25.63
N ASN A 489 -28.36 -7.54 25.79
CA ASN A 489 -29.49 -7.76 26.70
C ASN A 489 -30.73 -8.20 25.93
#